data_AF-A0A1Q7SNU6-F1
#
_entry.id   AF-A0A1Q7SNU6-F1
#
_cell.length_a   1.000
_cell.length_b   1.000
_cell.length_c   1.000
_cell.angle_alpha   90.00
_cell.angle_beta   90.00
_cell.angle_gamma   90.00
#
_symmetry.space_group_name_H-M   'P 1'
#
loop_
_entity.id
_entity.type
_entity.pdbx_description
1 polymer ?
#
loop_
_entity_poly.entity_id
_entity_poly.type
_entity_poly.pdbx_seq_one_letter_code
_entity_poly.pdbx_strand_id
1 'polypeptide(L)'
;MVLNYGFAKRLELVGEFRLEVSPEVEITDPGLSLKGVLKEGVLQEKPGLSIAVEAGPLLPSTLPHEHGVGFEAIGIVSGKLAAVTLHVNGGGGLDRDRQVFGIWGVIGELPLHSKLRLVGEVNGETTQGERPNNSALLGIIWQPTSKSLFLDAGVRHGISHVAPDWQFTIGLTFGFSVSAFSRR
;
A
#
# COMPACT_ATOMS: atom_id res chain seq x y z
N MET A 1 -9.04 -0.62 4.78
CA MET A 1 -9.17 -1.99 4.23
C MET A 1 -8.68 -1.96 2.80
N VAL A 2 -7.96 -3.01 2.38
CA VAL A 2 -7.46 -3.16 1.01
C VAL A 2 -7.84 -4.56 0.51
N LEU A 3 -8.40 -4.63 -0.69
CA LEU A 3 -8.75 -5.85 -1.40
C LEU A 3 -7.90 -5.95 -2.66
N ASN A 4 -7.17 -7.05 -2.82
CA ASN A 4 -6.39 -7.33 -4.03
C ASN A 4 -6.97 -8.55 -4.74
N TYR A 5 -7.30 -8.43 -6.02
CA TYR A 5 -7.84 -9.51 -6.84
C TYR A 5 -7.05 -9.70 -8.13
N GLY A 6 -6.25 -10.77 -8.20
CA GLY A 6 -5.52 -11.18 -9.40
C GLY A 6 -6.44 -11.85 -10.42
N PHE A 7 -6.87 -11.12 -11.45
CA PHE A 7 -7.82 -11.62 -12.45
C PHE A 7 -7.16 -12.08 -13.76
N ALA A 8 -5.92 -11.65 -14.01
CA ALA A 8 -5.11 -12.12 -15.12
C ALA A 8 -3.64 -12.21 -14.71
N LYS A 9 -2.81 -12.89 -15.52
CA LYS A 9 -1.38 -12.95 -15.25
C LYS A 9 -0.82 -11.53 -15.18
N ARG A 10 -0.12 -11.21 -14.08
CA ARG A 10 0.51 -9.91 -13.82
C ARG A 10 -0.44 -8.73 -13.62
N LEU A 11 -1.75 -8.96 -13.54
CA LEU A 11 -2.74 -7.91 -13.32
C LEU A 11 -3.58 -8.19 -12.07
N GLU A 12 -3.63 -7.21 -11.20
CA GLU A 12 -4.38 -7.20 -9.96
C GLU A 12 -5.30 -5.99 -9.96
N LEU A 13 -6.58 -6.20 -9.65
CA LEU A 13 -7.50 -5.12 -9.31
C LEU A 13 -7.37 -4.87 -7.81
N VAL A 14 -7.14 -3.62 -7.43
CA VAL A 14 -6.96 -3.22 -6.03
C VAL A 14 -8.07 -2.23 -5.68
N GLY A 15 -8.81 -2.54 -4.63
CA GLY A 15 -9.83 -1.66 -4.07
C GLY A 15 -9.50 -1.34 -2.63
N GLU A 16 -9.58 -0.08 -2.26
CA GLU A 16 -9.25 0.36 -0.92
C GLU A 16 -10.22 1.43 -0.40
N PHE A 17 -10.31 1.51 0.93
CA PHE A 17 -10.99 2.57 1.64
C PHE A 17 -10.58 2.55 3.11
N ARG A 18 -10.72 3.68 3.80
CA ARG A 18 -10.55 3.79 5.25
C ARG A 18 -11.92 3.99 5.90
N LEU A 19 -12.03 3.48 7.13
CA LEU A 19 -13.16 3.79 8.00
C LEU A 19 -12.61 4.64 9.15
N GLU A 20 -13.12 5.85 9.27
CA GLU A 20 -12.84 6.73 10.40
C GLU A 20 -14.06 6.74 11.31
N VAL A 21 -13.81 6.63 12.61
CA VAL A 21 -14.87 6.49 13.62
C VAL A 21 -14.66 7.58 14.67
N SER A 22 -15.21 8.77 14.43
CA SER A 22 -15.30 9.85 15.42
C SER A 22 -16.10 11.06 14.93
N PRO A 23 -17.25 11.45 15.53
CA PRO A 23 -18.20 10.68 16.33
C PRO A 23 -19.10 9.75 15.49
N GLU A 24 -19.08 9.89 14.16
CA GLU A 24 -19.81 9.06 13.19
C GLU A 24 -18.85 8.14 12.44
N VAL A 25 -19.39 7.17 11.69
CA VAL A 25 -18.58 6.29 10.83
C VAL A 25 -18.55 6.90 9.44
N GLU A 26 -17.35 7.30 9.03
CA GLU A 26 -17.10 7.89 7.72
C GLU A 26 -16.25 6.96 6.85
N ILE A 27 -16.55 6.92 5.56
CA ILE A 27 -15.76 6.19 4.57
C ILE A 27 -14.84 7.20 3.91
N THR A 28 -13.58 7.19 4.34
CA THR A 28 -12.54 8.09 3.84
C THR A 28 -11.65 7.35 2.85
N ASP A 29 -10.99 8.10 1.96
CA ASP A 29 -10.03 7.57 0.98
C ASP A 29 -10.48 6.35 0.14
N PRO A 30 -11.70 6.30 -0.44
CA PRO A 30 -12.05 5.20 -1.32
C PRO A 30 -11.29 5.30 -2.65
N GLY A 31 -10.74 4.18 -3.10
CA GLY A 31 -9.90 4.09 -4.30
C GLY A 31 -10.13 2.78 -5.06
N LEU A 32 -9.94 2.84 -6.37
CA LEU A 32 -9.92 1.66 -7.24
C LEU A 32 -8.77 1.79 -8.22
N SER A 33 -7.81 0.87 -8.16
CA SER A 33 -6.61 0.89 -8.99
C SER A 33 -6.37 -0.43 -9.70
N LEU A 34 -5.67 -0.36 -10.82
CA LEU A 34 -5.15 -1.50 -11.53
C LEU A 34 -3.64 -1.56 -11.31
N LYS A 35 -3.17 -2.68 -10.80
CA LYS A 35 -1.76 -2.98 -10.62
C LYS A 35 -1.28 -3.95 -11.67
N GLY A 36 -0.20 -3.56 -12.35
CA GLY A 36 0.43 -4.33 -13.42
C GLY A 36 1.91 -4.58 -13.13
N VAL A 37 2.32 -5.85 -13.16
CA VAL A 37 3.75 -6.23 -13.08
C VAL A 37 4.37 -6.11 -14.48
N LEU A 38 5.18 -5.07 -14.67
CA LEU A 38 5.88 -4.78 -15.92
C LEU A 38 7.09 -5.70 -16.12
N LYS A 39 7.81 -6.00 -15.04
CA LYS A 39 8.94 -6.92 -15.01
C LYS A 39 8.85 -7.81 -13.79
N GLU A 40 8.81 -9.12 -14.01
CA GLU A 40 8.86 -10.09 -12.93
C GLU A 40 10.26 -10.17 -12.34
N GLY A 41 10.34 -10.31 -11.02
CA GLY A 41 11.59 -10.48 -10.30
C GLY A 41 11.35 -11.22 -8.99
N VAL A 42 12.06 -10.81 -7.94
CA VAL A 42 12.07 -11.52 -6.66
C VAL A 42 10.68 -11.76 -6.07
N LEU A 43 9.73 -10.84 -6.30
CA LEU A 43 8.36 -10.95 -5.80
C LEU A 43 7.50 -11.98 -6.55
N GLN A 44 7.92 -12.41 -7.73
CA GLN A 44 7.27 -13.49 -8.51
C GLN A 44 8.14 -14.74 -8.56
N GLU A 45 8.97 -14.94 -7.52
CA GLU A 45 9.88 -16.10 -7.39
C GLU A 45 10.90 -16.21 -8.54
N LYS A 46 11.26 -15.07 -9.15
CA LYS A 46 12.26 -14.99 -10.21
C LYS A 46 13.49 -14.19 -9.76
N PRO A 47 14.69 -14.48 -10.29
CA PRO A 47 15.87 -13.68 -9.97
C PRO A 47 15.72 -12.25 -10.51
N GLY A 48 16.29 -11.29 -9.78
CA GLY A 48 16.39 -9.89 -10.19
C GLY A 48 15.27 -8.97 -9.68
N LEU A 49 15.27 -7.74 -10.20
CA LEU A 49 14.32 -6.69 -9.81
C LEU A 49 12.92 -6.97 -10.35
N SER A 50 11.93 -6.82 -9.48
CA SER A 50 10.51 -6.73 -9.82
C SER A 50 10.16 -5.26 -10.06
N ILE A 51 9.42 -4.97 -11.12
CA ILE A 51 8.91 -3.62 -11.41
C ILE A 51 7.41 -3.74 -11.68
N ALA A 52 6.63 -2.95 -10.97
CA ALA A 52 5.19 -2.84 -11.14
C ALA A 52 4.77 -1.37 -11.19
N VAL A 53 3.59 -1.15 -11.75
CA VAL A 53 2.88 0.13 -11.70
C VAL A 53 1.48 -0.14 -11.18
N GLU A 54 0.99 0.74 -10.33
CA GLU A 54 -0.40 0.78 -9.89
C GLU A 54 -0.98 2.14 -10.22
N ALA A 55 -2.15 2.17 -10.84
CA ALA A 55 -2.80 3.42 -11.21
C ALA A 55 -4.32 3.30 -11.23
N GLY A 56 -5.01 4.37 -10.85
CA GLY A 56 -6.46 4.40 -10.91
C GLY A 56 -7.10 5.65 -10.32
N PRO A 57 -8.44 5.74 -10.42
CA PRO A 57 -9.19 6.82 -9.81
C PRO A 57 -9.21 6.75 -8.28
N LEU A 58 -9.08 7.94 -7.68
CA LEU A 58 -9.51 8.20 -6.32
C LEU A 58 -11.02 8.51 -6.36
N LEU A 59 -11.83 7.66 -5.74
CA LEU A 59 -13.29 7.76 -5.75
C LEU A 59 -13.75 8.84 -4.75
N PRO A 60 -14.92 9.46 -4.94
CA PRO A 60 -15.44 10.46 -4.00
C PRO A 60 -15.52 9.91 -2.56
N SER A 61 -15.09 10.70 -1.58
CA SER A 61 -15.18 10.33 -0.16
C SER A 61 -16.36 11.04 0.53
N THR A 62 -16.63 10.65 1.78
CA THR A 62 -17.66 11.30 2.59
C THR A 62 -17.19 12.61 3.24
N LEU A 63 -15.89 12.95 3.15
CA LEU A 63 -15.33 14.15 3.77
C LEU A 63 -15.76 15.43 3.02
N PRO A 64 -15.90 16.57 3.74
CA PRO A 64 -16.10 17.87 3.11
C PRO A 64 -14.98 18.15 2.09
N HIS A 65 -15.34 18.71 0.93
CA HIS A 65 -14.42 19.04 -0.16
C HIS A 65 -13.76 17.86 -0.87
N GLU A 66 -14.17 16.61 -0.58
CA GLU A 66 -13.65 15.40 -1.26
C GLU A 66 -14.69 14.68 -2.13
N HIS A 67 -15.70 15.40 -2.61
CA HIS A 67 -16.76 14.83 -3.45
C HIS A 67 -16.35 14.62 -4.92
N GLY A 68 -15.15 15.08 -5.29
CA GLY A 68 -14.60 14.93 -6.64
C GLY A 68 -13.95 13.58 -6.90
N VAL A 69 -13.49 13.39 -8.13
CA VAL A 69 -12.69 12.23 -8.55
C VAL A 69 -11.26 12.69 -8.78
N GLY A 70 -10.35 12.06 -8.05
CA GLY A 70 -8.91 12.21 -8.24
C GLY A 70 -8.32 11.08 -9.08
N PHE A 71 -7.02 11.09 -9.26
CA PHE A 71 -6.26 10.05 -9.93
C PHE A 71 -4.89 9.91 -9.28
N GLU A 72 -4.43 8.67 -9.14
CA GLU A 72 -3.11 8.35 -8.63
C GLU A 72 -2.41 7.35 -9.55
N ALA A 73 -1.10 7.51 -9.69
CA ALA A 73 -0.23 6.50 -10.28
C ALA A 73 1.07 6.37 -9.49
N ILE A 74 1.47 5.12 -9.21
CA ILE A 74 2.65 4.76 -8.42
C ILE A 74 3.48 3.73 -9.19
N GLY A 75 4.78 3.97 -9.27
CA GLY A 75 5.77 2.96 -9.65
C GLY A 75 6.32 2.26 -8.40
N ILE A 76 6.45 0.94 -8.50
CA ILE A 76 6.95 0.07 -7.44
C ILE A 76 8.14 -0.71 -7.98
N VAL A 77 9.31 -0.55 -7.36
CA VAL A 77 10.51 -1.34 -7.67
C VAL A 77 10.86 -2.15 -6.44
N SER A 78 11.09 -3.45 -6.62
CA SER A 78 11.44 -4.33 -5.50
C SER A 78 12.61 -5.24 -5.85
N GLY A 79 13.49 -5.43 -4.89
CA GLY A 79 14.71 -6.21 -5.06
C GLY A 79 15.18 -6.82 -3.75
N LYS A 80 16.11 -7.76 -3.84
CA LYS A 80 16.74 -8.38 -2.67
C LYS A 80 18.17 -7.88 -2.53
N LEU A 81 18.49 -7.35 -1.35
CA LEU A 81 19.82 -6.94 -0.96
C LEU A 81 20.25 -7.76 0.27
N ALA A 82 21.16 -8.72 0.06
CA ALA A 82 21.53 -9.70 1.08
C ALA A 82 20.31 -10.41 1.68
N ALA A 83 20.06 -10.25 2.98
CA ALA A 83 18.91 -10.84 3.67
C ALA A 83 17.63 -9.99 3.57
N VAL A 84 17.72 -8.73 3.12
CA VAL A 84 16.61 -7.78 3.13
C VAL A 84 15.95 -7.70 1.76
N THR A 85 14.62 -7.73 1.73
CA THR A 85 13.85 -7.32 0.56
C THR A 85 13.58 -5.82 0.66
N LEU A 86 13.97 -5.06 -0.36
CA LEU A 86 13.76 -3.63 -0.43
C LEU A 86 12.68 -3.32 -1.46
N HIS A 87 11.80 -2.38 -1.12
CA HIS A 87 10.78 -1.82 -2.00
C HIS A 87 10.96 -0.31 -2.04
N VAL A 88 10.92 0.25 -3.23
CA VAL A 88 10.91 1.70 -3.46
C VAL A 88 9.65 2.02 -4.23
N ASN A 89 8.83 2.88 -3.65
CA ASN A 89 7.58 3.34 -4.21
C ASN A 89 7.71 4.83 -4.52
N GLY A 90 7.16 5.27 -5.64
CA GLY A 90 7.15 6.68 -6.01
C GLY A 90 6.04 6.97 -7.01
N GLY A 91 5.34 8.07 -6.81
CA GLY A 91 4.16 8.38 -7.59
C GLY A 91 3.55 9.72 -7.25
N GLY A 92 2.30 9.88 -7.65
CA GLY A 92 1.49 11.07 -7.39
C GLY A 92 0.33 11.17 -8.35
N GLY A 93 -0.31 12.34 -8.33
CA GLY A 93 -1.44 12.60 -9.22
C GLY A 93 -2.21 13.85 -8.84
N LEU A 94 -3.52 13.77 -8.99
CA LEU A 94 -4.45 14.83 -8.66
C LEU A 94 -5.41 14.31 -7.59
N ASP A 95 -5.54 15.05 -6.49
CA ASP A 95 -6.49 14.70 -5.44
C ASP A 95 -7.94 14.99 -5.88
N ARG A 96 -8.87 14.82 -4.94
CA ARG A 96 -10.32 14.99 -5.17
C ARG A 96 -10.73 16.46 -5.33
N ASP A 97 -9.86 17.41 -5.00
CA ASP A 97 -10.02 18.86 -5.20
C ASP A 97 -9.09 19.41 -6.32
N ARG A 98 -8.52 18.53 -7.14
CA ARG A 98 -7.62 18.85 -8.26
C ARG A 98 -6.29 19.48 -7.86
N GLN A 99 -5.85 19.33 -6.62
CA GLN A 99 -4.49 19.68 -6.21
C GLN A 99 -3.52 18.59 -6.65
N VAL A 100 -2.33 19.02 -7.07
CA VAL A 100 -1.25 18.09 -7.41
C VAL A 100 -0.63 17.58 -6.11
N PHE A 101 -0.43 16.26 -6.04
CA PHE A 101 0.30 15.64 -4.94
C PHE A 101 1.36 14.66 -5.45
N GLY A 102 2.35 14.39 -4.62
CA GLY A 102 3.42 13.43 -4.87
C GLY A 102 3.69 12.58 -3.62
N ILE A 103 3.95 11.30 -3.85
CA ILE A 103 4.20 10.32 -2.79
C ILE A 103 5.47 9.52 -3.07
N TRP A 104 6.13 9.11 -2.00
CA TRP A 104 7.30 8.25 -2.06
C TRP A 104 7.40 7.38 -0.82
N GLY A 105 8.08 6.24 -0.94
CA GLY A 105 8.33 5.35 0.18
C GLY A 105 9.48 4.39 -0.08
N VAL A 106 10.19 4.05 1.00
CA VAL A 106 11.22 3.02 1.02
C VAL A 106 10.88 2.05 2.14
N ILE A 107 10.66 0.78 1.78
CA ILE A 107 10.30 -0.29 2.70
C ILE A 107 11.39 -1.34 2.68
N GLY A 108 11.83 -1.76 3.86
CA GLY A 108 12.74 -2.89 4.04
C GLY A 108 12.08 -3.98 4.85
N GLU A 109 12.15 -5.21 4.33
CA GLU A 109 11.67 -6.41 5.01
C GLU A 109 12.83 -7.35 5.31
N LEU A 110 13.01 -7.70 6.59
CA LEU A 110 14.02 -8.65 7.05
C LEU A 110 13.33 -9.91 7.61
N PRO A 111 13.49 -11.09 6.99
CA PRO A 111 13.00 -12.34 7.55
C PRO A 111 13.83 -12.73 8.77
N LEU A 112 13.25 -12.61 9.97
CA LEU A 112 13.88 -13.02 11.23
C LEU A 112 13.76 -14.53 11.44
N HIS A 113 12.63 -15.12 11.03
CA HIS A 113 12.43 -16.55 10.95
C HIS A 113 11.46 -16.90 9.81
N SER A 114 11.22 -18.19 9.56
CA SER A 114 10.39 -18.68 8.44
C SER A 114 8.93 -18.19 8.40
N LYS A 115 8.47 -17.52 9.46
CA LYS A 115 7.09 -17.07 9.67
C LYS A 115 7.02 -15.64 10.21
N LEU A 116 8.15 -14.95 10.39
CA LEU A 116 8.18 -13.58 10.95
C LEU A 116 9.17 -12.74 10.18
N ARG A 117 8.68 -11.58 9.79
CA ARG A 117 9.46 -10.53 9.14
C ARG A 117 9.41 -9.28 10.00
N LEU A 118 10.55 -8.63 10.14
CA LEU A 118 10.65 -7.25 10.59
C LEU A 118 10.50 -6.35 9.38
N VAL A 119 9.72 -5.29 9.51
CA VAL A 119 9.46 -4.31 8.45
C VAL A 119 9.80 -2.93 8.96
N GLY A 120 10.59 -2.20 8.20
CA GLY A 120 10.83 -0.77 8.38
C GLY A 120 10.40 -0.02 7.15
N GLU A 121 9.76 1.13 7.34
CA GLU A 121 9.32 2.00 6.25
C GLU A 121 9.68 3.46 6.58
N VAL A 122 10.12 4.19 5.57
CA VAL A 122 10.12 5.66 5.58
C VAL A 122 9.37 6.12 4.35
N ASN A 123 8.39 6.98 4.53
CA ASN A 123 7.56 7.48 3.44
C ASN A 123 7.26 8.96 3.61
N GLY A 124 6.74 9.54 2.55
CA GLY A 124 6.24 10.89 2.58
C GLY A 124 5.29 11.24 1.46
N GLU A 125 4.51 12.26 1.73
CA GLU A 125 3.55 12.88 0.83
C GLU A 125 3.81 14.38 0.77
N THR A 126 3.61 14.96 -0.40
CA THR A 126 3.65 16.41 -0.62
C THR A 126 2.48 16.81 -1.48
N THR A 127 1.63 17.67 -0.92
CA THR A 127 0.47 18.24 -1.60
C THR A 127 0.72 19.71 -1.93
N GLN A 128 0.20 20.17 -3.06
CA GLN A 128 0.39 21.54 -3.52
C GLN A 128 -0.08 22.56 -2.46
N GLY A 129 0.82 23.44 -2.04
CA GLY A 129 0.52 24.47 -1.05
C GLY A 129 0.63 24.00 0.41
N GLU A 130 0.87 22.72 0.65
CA GLU A 130 1.04 22.14 1.99
C GLU A 130 2.51 21.87 2.32
N ARG A 131 2.78 21.65 3.61
CA ARG A 131 4.10 21.20 4.06
C ARG A 131 4.21 19.69 3.89
N PRO A 132 5.39 19.15 3.50
CA PRO A 132 5.57 17.72 3.36
C PRO A 132 5.23 16.95 4.64
N ASN A 133 4.46 15.89 4.48
CA ASN A 133 4.08 14.95 5.53
C ASN A 133 4.94 13.70 5.39
N ASN A 134 5.96 13.56 6.23
CA ASN A 134 6.87 12.43 6.24
C ASN A 134 6.72 11.63 7.53
N SER A 135 6.78 10.30 7.42
CA SER A 135 6.70 9.39 8.56
C SER A 135 7.68 8.23 8.45
N ALA A 136 7.99 7.63 9.61
CA ALA A 136 8.74 6.39 9.71
C ALA A 136 7.92 5.34 10.47
N LEU A 137 7.94 4.10 10.01
CA LEU A 137 7.24 2.98 10.64
C LEU A 137 8.22 1.84 10.92
N LEU A 138 8.03 1.20 12.07
CA LEU A 138 8.64 -0.08 12.42
C LEU A 138 7.54 -1.06 12.79
N GLY A 139 7.55 -2.24 12.19
CA GLY A 139 6.53 -3.24 12.41
C GLY A 139 7.00 -4.66 12.19
N ILE A 140 6.09 -5.58 12.45
CA ILE A 140 6.30 -7.01 12.27
C ILE A 140 5.17 -7.60 11.44
N ILE A 141 5.50 -8.61 10.64
CA ILE A 141 4.51 -9.44 9.94
C ILE A 141 4.73 -10.88 10.36
N TRP A 142 3.69 -11.49 10.94
CA TRP A 142 3.69 -12.86 11.44
C TRP A 142 2.70 -13.74 10.69
N GLN A 143 3.12 -14.96 10.38
CA GLN A 143 2.33 -15.98 9.70
C GLN A 143 2.09 -17.17 10.65
N PRO A 144 1.00 -17.19 11.43
CA PRO A 144 0.80 -18.12 12.53
C PRO A 144 0.65 -19.58 12.09
N THR A 145 -0.41 -19.88 11.31
CA THR A 145 -0.91 -21.26 11.15
C THR A 145 -1.17 -21.63 9.68
N SER A 146 -1.91 -20.79 8.93
CA SER A 146 -2.22 -21.04 7.51
C SER A 146 -1.23 -20.32 6.59
N LYS A 147 -0.94 -20.90 5.41
CA LYS A 147 -0.21 -20.20 4.35
C LYS A 147 -0.90 -18.92 3.87
N SER A 148 -2.21 -18.81 4.10
CA SER A 148 -3.03 -17.71 3.62
C SER A 148 -3.34 -16.62 4.65
N LEU A 149 -2.89 -16.74 5.90
CA LEU A 149 -3.19 -15.76 6.95
C LEU A 149 -1.92 -15.07 7.42
N PHE A 150 -1.93 -13.74 7.40
CA PHE A 150 -0.88 -12.89 7.95
C PHE A 150 -1.47 -11.91 8.95
N LEU A 151 -0.77 -11.73 10.07
CA LEU A 151 -1.04 -10.71 11.06
C LEU A 151 0.10 -9.72 11.05
N ASP A 152 -0.20 -8.44 11.12
CA ASP A 152 0.79 -7.39 11.15
C ASP A 152 0.50 -6.40 12.28
N ALA A 153 1.57 -5.82 12.82
CA ALA A 153 1.50 -4.80 13.84
C ALA A 153 2.66 -3.84 13.65
N GLY A 154 2.41 -2.54 13.81
CA GLY A 154 3.43 -1.52 13.60
C GLY A 154 3.19 -0.27 14.41
N VAL A 155 4.29 0.41 14.70
CA VAL A 155 4.29 1.76 15.25
C VAL A 155 4.83 2.71 14.19
N ARG A 156 4.14 3.83 13.99
CA ARG A 156 4.54 4.89 13.08
C ARG A 156 4.76 6.18 13.86
N HIS A 157 5.79 6.91 13.50
CA HIS A 157 6.15 8.20 14.07
C HIS A 157 6.27 9.25 12.98
N GLY A 158 5.65 10.40 13.20
CA GLY A 158 5.79 11.55 12.32
C GLY A 158 7.20 12.14 12.39
N ILE A 159 7.87 12.27 11.25
CA ILE A 159 9.21 12.90 11.17
C ILE A 159 9.16 14.30 10.57
N SER A 160 7.94 14.82 10.36
CA SER A 160 7.65 16.18 9.90
C SER A 160 6.62 16.82 10.82
N HIS A 161 6.56 18.15 10.85
CA HIS A 161 5.68 18.90 11.76
C HIS A 161 4.17 18.70 11.54
N VAL A 162 3.76 18.09 10.43
CA VAL A 162 2.34 17.86 10.08
C VAL A 162 1.94 16.39 10.27
N ALA A 163 2.92 15.49 10.38
CA ALA A 163 2.66 14.08 10.62
C ALA A 163 2.23 13.84 12.09
N PRO A 164 1.30 12.91 12.36
CA PRO A 164 0.95 12.54 13.73
C PRO A 164 2.16 12.03 14.50
N ASP A 165 2.32 12.46 15.77
CA ASP A 165 3.47 12.08 16.59
C ASP A 165 3.63 10.56 16.69
N TRP A 166 2.57 9.86 17.10
CA TRP A 166 2.59 8.41 17.22
C TRP A 166 1.29 7.79 16.71
N GLN A 167 1.40 6.73 15.93
CA GLN A 167 0.29 5.90 15.49
C GLN A 167 0.60 4.42 15.71
N PHE A 168 -0.41 3.68 16.13
CA PHE A 168 -0.36 2.23 16.26
C PHE A 168 -1.26 1.61 15.22
N THR A 169 -0.75 0.57 14.56
CA THR A 169 -1.45 -0.14 13.50
C THR A 169 -1.45 -1.63 13.80
N ILE A 170 -2.58 -2.27 13.54
CA ILE A 170 -2.73 -3.72 13.53
C ILE A 170 -3.49 -4.11 12.27
N GLY A 171 -3.07 -5.19 11.64
CA GLY A 171 -3.63 -5.66 10.38
C GLY A 171 -3.81 -7.16 10.36
N LEU A 172 -4.76 -7.56 9.52
CA LEU A 172 -5.05 -8.95 9.21
C LEU A 172 -5.21 -9.05 7.69
N THR A 173 -4.39 -9.89 7.07
CA THR A 173 -4.44 -10.17 5.64
C THR A 173 -4.79 -11.65 5.43
N PHE A 174 -5.82 -11.90 4.62
CA PHE A 174 -6.23 -13.25 4.25
C PHE A 174 -6.23 -13.44 2.73
N GLY A 175 -5.52 -14.46 2.25
CA GLY A 175 -5.50 -14.87 0.85
C GLY A 175 -6.52 -15.98 0.56
N PHE A 176 -7.17 -15.91 -0.60
CA PHE A 176 -8.09 -16.94 -1.08
C PHE A 176 -7.89 -17.16 -2.57
N SER A 177 -8.12 -18.40 -3.02
CA SER A 177 -8.12 -18.75 -4.43
C SER A 177 -9.55 -18.84 -4.93
N VAL A 178 -9.86 -18.16 -6.02
CA VAL A 178 -11.16 -18.30 -6.71
C VAL A 178 -10.96 -19.27 -7.86
N SER A 179 -11.69 -20.38 -7.87
CA SER A 179 -11.68 -21.32 -9.00
C SER A 179 -12.17 -20.59 -10.25
N ALA A 180 -11.34 -20.54 -11.30
CA ALA A 180 -11.76 -19.98 -12.58
C ALA A 180 -12.94 -20.80 -13.12
N PHE A 181 -14.06 -20.12 -13.38
CA PHE A 181 -15.22 -20.75 -14.02
C PHE A 181 -14.79 -21.18 -15.42
N SER A 182 -14.52 -22.48 -15.60
CA SER A 182 -14.29 -23.08 -16.91
C SER A 182 -15.57 -22.94 -17.73
N ARG A 183 -15.66 -21.93 -18.60
CA ARG A 183 -16.66 -21.95 -19.68
C ARG A 183 -16.31 -23.11 -20.61
N ARG A 184 -17.16 -24.15 -20.60
CA ARG A 184 -17.22 -25.19 -21.63
C ARG A 184 -17.71 -24.60 -22.95
#